data_AF-A0A669QKM8-F1
#
_entry.id   AF-A0A669QKM8-F1
#
_cell.length_a   1.000
_cell.length_b   1.000
_cell.length_c   1.000
_cell.angle_alpha   90.00
_cell.angle_beta   90.00
_cell.angle_gamma   90.00
#
_symmetry.space_group_name_H-M   'P 1'
#
loop_
_entity.id
_entity.type
_entity.pdbx_description
1 polymer ?
#
loop_
_entity_poly.entity_id
_entity_poly.type
_entity_poly.pdbx_seq_one_letter_code
_entity_poly.pdbx_strand_id
1 'polypeptide(L)'
;MPTWVGTWRPHRPRAPIAALYGGPGPKYGLPTNVGFRLHDPSRHRAPAYSFGMRTEGPRTDGSPGPAYLVPPGTTAHGPARSPAFSIYSRPR
;
A
#
# COMPACT_ATOMS: atom_id res chain seq x y z
N MET A 1 5.65 32.86 -39.90
CA MET A 1 7.09 32.77 -40.25
C MET A 1 7.87 32.73 -38.94
N PRO A 2 8.62 31.66 -38.61
CA PRO A 2 9.36 31.64 -37.35
C PRO A 2 10.52 32.64 -37.42
N THR A 3 10.64 33.49 -36.41
CA THR A 3 11.67 34.54 -36.30
C THR A 3 12.96 33.99 -35.68
N TRP A 4 14.06 34.09 -36.41
CA TRP A 4 15.40 33.62 -36.03
C TRP A 4 16.03 34.57 -34.98
N VAL A 5 16.61 34.08 -33.89
CA VAL A 5 17.48 34.84 -32.96
C VAL A 5 18.97 34.69 -33.33
N GLY A 6 19.55 35.64 -34.08
CA GLY A 6 21.00 35.72 -34.35
C GLY A 6 21.53 34.96 -35.59
N THR A 7 22.86 34.91 -35.73
CA THR A 7 23.59 34.33 -36.89
C THR A 7 23.72 32.80 -36.87
N TRP A 8 23.24 32.15 -35.81
CA TRP A 8 23.35 30.70 -35.68
C TRP A 8 22.47 30.01 -36.72
N ARG A 9 23.05 29.04 -37.44
CA ARG A 9 22.31 28.16 -38.35
C ARG A 9 22.38 26.73 -37.80
N PRO A 10 21.25 26.03 -37.62
CA PRO A 10 21.28 24.65 -37.18
C PRO A 10 22.00 23.82 -38.25
N HIS A 11 23.15 23.27 -37.90
CA HIS A 11 23.88 22.37 -38.79
C HIS A 11 23.09 21.07 -39.01
N ARG A 12 23.04 20.61 -40.26
CA ARG A 12 22.48 19.29 -40.58
C ARG A 12 23.50 18.22 -40.17
N PRO A 13 23.12 17.16 -39.43
CA PRO A 13 24.03 16.07 -39.13
C PRO A 13 24.56 15.44 -40.43
N ARG A 14 25.88 15.24 -40.51
CA ARG A 14 26.57 14.80 -41.73
C ARG A 14 26.33 13.33 -42.08
N ALA A 15 26.14 12.50 -41.06
CA ALA A 15 25.88 11.07 -41.16
C ALA A 15 25.20 10.57 -39.88
N PRO A 16 24.59 9.39 -39.89
CA PRO A 16 24.11 8.76 -38.67
C PRO A 16 25.26 8.53 -37.69
N ILE A 17 25.07 8.89 -36.42
CA ILE A 17 26.01 8.60 -35.34
C ILE A 17 25.56 7.34 -34.59
N ALA A 18 26.48 6.60 -33.97
CA ALA A 18 26.16 5.36 -33.26
C ALA A 18 25.05 5.54 -32.19
N ALA A 19 24.98 6.72 -31.55
CA ALA A 19 23.94 7.06 -30.59
C ALA A 19 22.51 7.15 -31.16
N LEU A 20 22.35 7.13 -32.49
CA LEU A 20 21.03 7.02 -33.14
C LEU A 20 20.51 5.58 -33.20
N TYR A 21 21.41 4.59 -33.09
CA TYR A 21 21.07 3.16 -33.19
C TYR A 21 21.06 2.46 -31.83
N GLY A 22 21.60 3.10 -30.79
CA GLY A 22 21.60 2.61 -29.42
C GLY A 22 21.58 3.77 -28.43
N GLY A 23 20.98 3.57 -27.26
CA GLY A 23 21.06 4.54 -26.17
C GLY A 23 22.50 4.71 -25.67
N PRO A 24 22.76 5.66 -24.76
CA PRO A 24 24.05 5.84 -24.09
C PRO A 24 24.34 4.69 -23.08
N GLY A 25 24.06 3.46 -23.50
CA GLY A 25 24.33 2.26 -22.72
C GLY A 25 25.81 2.18 -22.38
N PRO A 26 26.15 1.51 -21.27
CA PRO A 26 27.51 1.49 -20.79
C PRO A 26 28.46 1.00 -21.88
N LYS A 27 29.53 1.76 -22.13
CA LYS A 27 30.58 1.43 -23.13
C LYS A 27 31.24 0.06 -22.87
N TYR A 28 31.09 -0.47 -21.65
CA TYR A 28 31.70 -1.69 -21.18
C TYR A 28 30.64 -2.63 -20.59
N GLY A 29 30.82 -3.94 -20.77
CA GLY A 29 29.96 -4.99 -20.19
C GLY A 29 30.16 -5.16 -18.67
N LEU A 30 30.30 -4.05 -17.95
CA LEU A 30 30.43 -4.05 -16.50
C LEU A 30 29.08 -4.44 -15.88
N PRO A 31 29.09 -5.20 -14.77
CA PRO A 31 27.88 -5.49 -14.01
C PRO A 31 27.17 -4.20 -13.59
N THR A 32 25.85 -4.27 -13.41
CA THR A 32 25.06 -3.14 -12.90
C THR A 32 25.45 -2.84 -11.45
N ASN A 33 25.34 -1.59 -11.01
CA ASN A 33 25.39 -1.23 -9.59
C ASN A 33 24.00 -1.09 -8.96
N VAL A 34 22.95 -1.38 -9.74
CA VAL A 34 21.55 -1.25 -9.36
C VAL A 34 20.88 -2.61 -9.42
N GLY A 35 20.11 -2.93 -8.38
CA GLY A 35 19.39 -4.21 -8.26
C GLY A 35 20.20 -5.28 -7.54
N PHE A 36 19.54 -6.41 -7.24
CA PHE A 36 20.17 -7.52 -6.53
C PHE A 36 20.76 -8.58 -7.49
N ARG A 37 20.08 -8.83 -8.61
CA ARG A 37 20.59 -9.76 -9.62
C ARG A 37 21.66 -9.06 -10.46
N LEU A 38 22.78 -9.75 -10.71
CA LEU A 38 23.89 -9.26 -11.55
C LEU A 38 24.54 -7.95 -11.06
N HIS A 39 24.46 -7.61 -9.76
CA HIS A 39 25.15 -6.44 -9.24
C HIS A 39 26.62 -6.74 -8.93
N ASP A 40 27.48 -5.77 -9.23
CA ASP A 40 28.94 -5.83 -9.10
C ASP A 40 29.38 -6.27 -7.68
N PRO A 41 30.04 -7.44 -7.53
CA PRO A 41 30.47 -7.95 -6.23
C PRO A 41 31.56 -7.09 -5.57
N SER A 42 32.25 -6.22 -6.32
CA SER A 42 33.26 -5.31 -5.77
C SER A 42 32.65 -4.09 -5.07
N ARG A 43 31.35 -3.83 -5.25
CA ARG A 43 30.65 -2.67 -4.69
C ARG A 43 29.68 -3.09 -3.60
N HIS A 44 29.64 -2.33 -2.51
CA HIS A 44 28.65 -2.51 -1.45
C HIS A 44 27.22 -2.44 -2.01
N ARG A 45 26.36 -3.33 -1.51
CA ARG A 45 24.94 -3.41 -1.85
C ARG A 45 24.10 -3.43 -0.57
N ALA A 46 22.96 -2.74 -0.58
CA ALA A 46 21.96 -2.89 0.47
C ALA A 46 21.30 -4.29 0.42
N PRO A 47 20.86 -4.84 1.57
CA PRO A 47 20.11 -6.09 1.60
C PRO A 47 18.76 -5.97 0.86
N ALA A 48 18.31 -7.07 0.26
CA ALA A 48 16.99 -7.16 -0.38
C ALA A 48 16.02 -7.89 0.55
N TYR A 49 15.07 -7.15 1.13
CA TYR A 49 14.02 -7.73 1.98
C TYR A 49 12.77 -8.04 1.15
N SER A 50 12.19 -9.22 1.36
CA SER A 50 10.86 -9.58 0.86
C SER A 50 9.83 -9.44 1.97
N PHE A 51 8.64 -8.92 1.64
CA PHE A 51 7.49 -9.06 2.52
C PHE A 51 6.98 -10.51 2.46
N GLY A 52 6.57 -11.06 3.60
CA GLY A 52 6.00 -12.40 3.67
C GLY A 52 4.69 -12.55 2.88
N MET A 53 4.27 -13.80 2.67
CA MET A 53 2.98 -14.10 2.04
C MET A 53 1.81 -13.54 2.86
N ARG A 54 0.76 -13.08 2.19
CA ARG A 54 -0.49 -12.69 2.86
C ARG A 54 -1.16 -13.95 3.39
N THR A 55 -1.29 -14.07 4.71
CA THR A 55 -2.15 -15.07 5.32
C THR A 55 -3.60 -14.69 5.04
N GLU A 56 -4.44 -15.66 4.67
CA GLU A 56 -5.89 -15.47 4.60
C GLU A 56 -6.38 -14.88 5.92
N GLY A 57 -7.16 -13.79 5.86
CA GLY A 57 -7.61 -13.06 7.03
C GLY A 57 -8.41 -13.94 8.00
N PRO A 58 -8.58 -13.53 9.27
CA PRO A 58 -9.42 -14.26 10.21
C PRO A 58 -10.82 -14.43 9.59
N ARG A 59 -11.31 -15.67 9.55
CA ARG A 59 -12.65 -15.99 9.03
C ARG A 59 -13.70 -15.17 9.78
N THR A 60 -14.38 -14.27 9.08
CA THR A 60 -15.40 -13.37 9.64
C THR A 60 -16.80 -14.00 9.64
N ASP A 61 -16.91 -15.33 9.68
CA ASP A 61 -18.21 -16.01 9.57
C ASP A 61 -19.06 -15.89 10.85
N GLY A 62 -18.58 -15.16 11.86
CA GLY A 62 -19.34 -14.81 13.05
C GLY A 62 -19.82 -13.36 12.98
N SER A 63 -21.12 -13.15 12.80
CA SER A 63 -21.76 -11.87 13.10
C SER A 63 -21.53 -11.49 14.57
N PRO A 64 -21.52 -10.20 14.95
CA PRO A 64 -21.26 -9.75 16.34
C PRO A 64 -22.36 -10.15 17.36
N GLY A 65 -23.23 -11.09 17.01
CA GLY A 65 -24.28 -11.61 17.86
C GLY A 65 -23.78 -12.64 18.88
N PRO A 66 -24.57 -12.89 19.93
CA PRO A 66 -24.23 -13.91 20.92
C PRO A 66 -24.12 -15.28 20.25
N ALA A 67 -23.12 -16.06 20.67
CA ALA A 67 -22.91 -17.43 20.19
C ALA A 67 -24.00 -18.42 20.65
N TYR A 68 -25.02 -17.95 21.37
CA TYR A 68 -26.07 -18.75 21.99
C TYR A 68 -27.42 -18.01 21.94
N LEU A 69 -28.51 -18.78 22.03
CA LEU A 69 -29.86 -18.25 22.10
C LEU A 69 -30.07 -17.52 23.43
N VAL A 70 -30.41 -16.23 23.36
CA VAL A 70 -30.79 -15.44 24.52
C VAL A 70 -32.26 -15.71 24.84
N PRO A 71 -32.62 -16.04 26.10
CA PRO A 71 -34.01 -16.24 26.49
C PRO A 71 -34.89 -15.03 26.13
N PRO A 72 -36.15 -15.24 25.70
CA PRO A 72 -37.07 -14.14 25.42
C PRO A 72 -37.28 -13.30 26.69
N GLY A 73 -37.34 -11.97 26.53
CA GLY A 73 -37.52 -11.04 27.64
C GLY A 73 -36.21 -10.65 28.36
N THR A 74 -35.04 -10.96 27.82
CA THR A 74 -33.76 -10.49 28.38
C THR A 74 -33.40 -9.11 27.81
N THR A 75 -33.07 -8.15 28.66
CA THR A 75 -32.58 -6.80 28.28
C THR A 75 -31.13 -6.61 28.72
N ALA A 76 -30.48 -5.51 28.30
CA ALA A 76 -29.12 -5.18 28.73
C ALA A 76 -28.95 -5.04 30.26
N HIS A 77 -30.05 -4.80 30.99
CA HIS A 77 -30.07 -4.65 32.44
C HIS A 77 -30.57 -5.91 33.18
N GLY A 78 -30.80 -7.02 32.45
CA GLY A 78 -31.33 -8.27 33.00
C GLY A 78 -32.74 -8.62 32.50
N PRO A 79 -33.42 -9.58 33.14
CA PRO A 79 -34.75 -10.02 32.71
C PRO A 79 -35.78 -8.90 32.86
N ALA A 80 -36.56 -8.66 31.81
CA ALA A 80 -37.67 -7.74 31.80
C ALA A 80 -38.71 -8.19 32.83
N ARG A 81 -38.83 -7.43 33.92
CA ARG A 81 -39.84 -7.62 34.96
C ARG A 81 -40.80 -6.43 34.93
N SER A 82 -42.07 -6.66 35.26
CA SER A 82 -43.01 -5.55 35.46
C SER A 82 -42.48 -4.61 36.54
N PRO A 83 -42.64 -3.27 36.38
CA PRO A 83 -42.15 -2.30 37.35
C PRO A 83 -42.79 -2.54 38.73
N ALA A 84 -41.97 -2.57 39.78
CA ALA A 84 -42.44 -2.65 41.16
C ALA A 84 -42.58 -1.23 41.73
N PHE A 85 -43.82 -0.72 41.79
CA PHE A 85 -44.10 0.57 42.41
C PHE A 85 -44.40 0.39 43.90
N SER A 86 -43.70 1.10 44.77
CA SER A 86 -44.09 1.25 46.18
C SER A 86 -44.71 2.63 46.40
N ILE A 87 -45.96 2.66 46.86
CA ILE A 87 -46.59 3.90 47.33
C ILE A 87 -46.40 3.94 48.85
N TYR A 88 -45.52 4.80 49.35
CA TYR A 88 -45.41 5.10 50.77
C TYR A 88 -46.08 6.45 51.03
N SER A 89 -47.05 6.49 51.96
CA SER A 89 -47.68 7.73 52.39
C SER A 89 -46.72 8.56 53.24
N ARG A 90 -46.84 9.90 53.19
CA ARG A 90 -46.01 10.78 54.02
C ARG A 90 -46.43 10.67 55.49
N PRO A 91 -45.50 10.52 56.44
CA PRO A 91 -45.81 10.66 57.86
C PRO A 91 -46.26 12.10 58.15
N ARG A 92 -47.25 12.23 59.04
CA ARG A 92 -47.97 13.46 59.37
C ARG A 92 -47.13 14.43 60.19
#